data_AF-A0A524JU91-F1
#
_entry.id   AF-A0A524JU91-F1
#
_cell.length_a   1.000
_cell.length_b   1.000
_cell.length_c   1.000
_cell.angle_alpha   90.00
_cell.angle_beta   90.00
_cell.angle_gamma   90.00
#
_symmetry.space_group_name_H-M   'P 1'
#
loop_
_entity.id
_entity.type
_entity.pdbx_description
1 polymer ?
#
loop_
_entity_poly.entity_id
_entity_poly.type
_entity_poly.pdbx_seq_one_letter_code
_entity_poly.pdbx_strand_id
1 'polypeptide(L)'
;MMEKTFRNYYHSDIKAAVREHYRKMRQNQTLGYVQSMQKKYLTFDKPMPLWEAMEHLNSLIDVSDPDLDLPNVQHLIQSAEAIRGDGRPDWMQLTGLIHDLGKVMFLWGSDEDGTSQAEQWGMVGDVFVVGCALPDTCVYPEFNTLNPDMHNSSYNTTLGIYEKGCGLDKLNLAWGHDE
;
A
#
# COMPACT_ATOMS: atom_id res chain seq x y z
N MET A 1 -2.07 -2.49 -32.94
CA MET A 1 -2.36 -2.87 -31.54
C MET A 1 -2.58 -1.56 -30.79
N MET A 2 -3.71 -1.39 -30.12
CA MET A 2 -3.89 -0.22 -29.24
C MET A 2 -2.85 -0.27 -28.13
N GLU A 3 -2.20 0.85 -27.87
CA GLU A 3 -1.20 0.99 -26.81
C GLU A 3 -1.90 0.79 -25.45
N LYS A 4 -1.42 -0.15 -24.64
CA LYS A 4 -1.98 -0.38 -23.30
C LYS A 4 -1.61 0.82 -22.42
N THR A 5 -2.62 1.53 -21.92
CA THR A 5 -2.42 2.62 -20.95
C THR A 5 -2.43 2.02 -19.55
N PHE A 6 -1.28 2.00 -18.88
CA PHE A 6 -1.12 1.51 -17.51
C PHE A 6 -1.63 2.53 -16.48
N ARG A 7 -1.99 2.06 -15.29
CA ARG A 7 -2.46 2.87 -14.14
C ARG A 7 -3.64 3.79 -14.49
N ASN A 8 -4.58 3.30 -15.29
CA ASN A 8 -5.75 4.06 -15.68
C ASN A 8 -6.92 3.86 -14.71
N TYR A 9 -7.04 4.75 -13.73
CA TYR A 9 -8.11 4.75 -12.72
C TYR A 9 -9.47 5.23 -13.24
N TYR A 10 -9.60 5.62 -14.51
CA TYR A 10 -10.82 6.21 -15.09
C TYR A 10 -11.52 5.33 -16.14
N HIS A 11 -10.89 4.23 -16.60
CA HIS A 11 -11.47 3.31 -17.59
C HIS A 11 -12.60 2.43 -17.02
N SER A 12 -13.57 2.02 -17.85
CA SER A 12 -14.91 1.57 -17.44
C SER A 12 -15.02 0.29 -16.60
N ASP A 13 -14.07 -0.64 -16.71
CA ASP A 13 -14.33 -2.04 -16.32
C ASP A 13 -13.74 -2.43 -14.95
N ILE A 14 -12.92 -1.56 -14.35
CA ILE A 14 -12.11 -1.85 -13.13
C ILE A 14 -12.58 -0.98 -11.93
N LYS A 15 -13.76 -0.37 -12.06
CA LYS A 15 -14.15 0.86 -11.34
C LYS A 15 -14.55 0.70 -9.88
N ALA A 16 -15.30 -0.33 -9.51
CA ALA A 16 -15.99 -0.29 -8.22
C ALA A 16 -15.08 -0.71 -7.06
N ALA A 17 -14.37 -1.83 -7.21
CA ALA A 17 -13.53 -2.39 -6.16
C ALA A 17 -12.31 -1.50 -5.87
N VAL A 18 -11.55 -1.09 -6.92
CA VAL A 18 -10.39 -0.20 -6.76
C VAL A 18 -10.80 1.14 -6.16
N ARG A 19 -11.88 1.76 -6.65
CA ARG A 19 -12.35 3.05 -6.13
C ARG A 19 -12.84 2.93 -4.69
N GLU A 20 -13.56 1.86 -4.35
CA GLU A 20 -14.01 1.61 -2.99
C GLU A 20 -12.86 1.32 -2.04
N HIS A 21 -11.83 0.59 -2.49
CA HIS A 21 -10.58 0.39 -1.78
C HIS A 21 -9.93 1.72 -1.42
N TYR A 22 -9.67 2.58 -2.41
CA TYR A 22 -9.08 3.90 -2.16
C TYR A 22 -9.98 4.82 -1.33
N ARG A 23 -11.31 4.69 -1.44
CA ARG A 23 -12.26 5.43 -0.59
C ARG A 23 -12.11 5.04 0.88
N LYS A 24 -12.08 3.73 1.18
CA LYS A 24 -11.88 3.20 2.54
C LYS A 24 -10.49 3.54 3.07
N MET A 25 -9.45 3.35 2.25
CA MET A 25 -8.08 3.72 2.59
C MET A 25 -8.00 5.18 3.00
N ARG A 26 -8.55 6.10 2.17
CA ARG A 26 -8.52 7.52 2.47
C ARG A 26 -9.27 7.87 3.75
N GLN A 27 -10.43 7.25 3.98
CA GLN A 27 -11.25 7.48 5.16
C GLN A 27 -10.57 7.01 6.46
N ASN A 28 -9.86 5.87 6.43
CA ASN A 28 -9.41 5.18 7.63
C ASN A 28 -7.93 5.39 7.98
N GLN A 29 -7.07 5.69 6.99
CA GLN A 29 -5.63 5.95 7.19
C GLN A 29 -5.40 7.31 7.88
N THR A 30 -5.64 7.34 9.19
CA THR A 30 -5.35 8.47 10.08
C THR A 30 -3.99 8.27 10.76
N LEU A 31 -3.40 9.34 11.30
CA LEU A 31 -2.18 9.25 12.11
C LEU A 31 -2.35 8.24 13.27
N GLY A 32 -3.51 8.27 13.94
CA GLY A 32 -3.81 7.36 15.06
C GLY A 32 -3.90 5.90 14.62
N TYR A 33 -4.51 5.63 13.46
CA TYR A 33 -4.54 4.30 12.86
C TYR A 33 -3.13 3.81 12.53
N VAL A 34 -2.33 4.60 11.81
CA VAL A 34 -0.96 4.24 11.43
C VAL A 34 -0.11 3.89 12.65
N GLN A 35 -0.14 4.71 13.69
CA GLN A 35 0.56 4.44 14.95
C GLN A 35 0.09 3.16 15.64
N SER A 36 -1.18 2.80 15.50
CA SER A 36 -1.71 1.55 16.05
C SER A 36 -1.22 0.32 15.26
N MET A 37 -1.11 0.43 13.94
CA MET A 37 -0.60 -0.63 13.08
C MET A 37 0.91 -0.85 13.26
N GLN A 38 1.67 0.24 13.38
CA GLN A 38 3.09 0.17 13.76
C GLN A 38 3.28 -0.60 15.08
N LYS A 39 2.48 -0.30 16.11
CA LYS A 39 2.52 -1.04 17.39
C LYS A 39 2.14 -2.52 17.24
N LYS A 40 1.26 -2.85 16.30
CA LYS A 40 0.78 -4.23 16.06
C LYS A 40 1.81 -5.08 15.30
N TYR A 41 2.46 -4.52 14.28
CA TYR A 41 3.25 -5.30 13.33
C TYR A 41 4.77 -5.14 13.48
N LEU A 42 5.27 -4.00 13.97
CA LEU A 42 6.72 -3.78 14.14
C LEU A 42 7.31 -4.50 15.37
N THR A 43 6.58 -5.44 15.96
CA THR A 43 7.08 -6.38 16.97
C THR A 43 7.84 -7.55 16.33
N PHE A 44 7.60 -7.83 15.03
CA PHE A 44 8.21 -8.92 14.27
C PHE A 44 8.14 -10.30 14.97
N ASP A 45 7.04 -10.56 15.68
CA ASP A 45 6.83 -11.75 16.51
C ASP A 45 6.29 -12.98 15.74
N LYS A 46 6.33 -12.93 14.41
CA LYS A 46 5.72 -13.92 13.50
C LYS A 46 6.75 -14.43 12.48
N PRO A 47 7.75 -15.21 12.91
CA PRO A 47 8.80 -15.69 12.02
C PRO A 47 8.23 -16.64 10.96
N MET A 48 8.66 -16.47 9.72
CA MET A 48 8.23 -17.29 8.59
C MET A 48 9.37 -17.42 7.56
N PRO A 49 9.62 -18.62 7.02
CA PRO A 49 10.53 -18.81 5.89
C PRO A 49 10.06 -18.04 4.65
N LEU A 50 11.01 -17.48 3.89
CA LEU A 50 10.73 -16.70 2.68
C LEU A 50 9.79 -17.42 1.69
N TRP A 51 10.08 -18.69 1.40
CA TRP A 51 9.30 -19.47 0.44
C TRP A 51 7.88 -19.74 0.94
N GLU A 52 7.70 -19.95 2.25
CA GLU A 52 6.39 -20.12 2.88
C GLU A 52 5.57 -18.82 2.77
N ALA A 53 6.19 -17.65 3.00
CA ALA A 53 5.53 -16.37 2.80
C ALA A 53 5.08 -16.17 1.35
N MET A 54 5.93 -16.53 0.38
CA MET A 54 5.59 -16.49 -1.05
C MET A 54 4.45 -17.44 -1.41
N GLU A 55 4.40 -18.63 -0.81
CA GLU A 55 3.32 -19.60 -1.05
C GLU A 55 1.95 -19.03 -0.64
N HIS A 56 1.88 -18.32 0.49
CA HIS A 56 0.64 -17.66 0.92
C HIS A 56 0.16 -16.59 -0.07
N LEU A 57 1.06 -15.88 -0.73
CA LEU A 57 0.74 -14.89 -1.76
C LEU A 57 0.15 -15.48 -3.05
N ASN A 58 0.11 -16.80 -3.21
CA ASN A 58 -0.71 -17.43 -4.27
C ASN A 58 -2.21 -17.19 -4.07
N SER A 59 -2.64 -16.93 -2.84
CA SER A 59 -4.05 -16.76 -2.49
C SER A 59 -4.50 -15.29 -2.48
N LEU A 60 -3.58 -14.35 -2.71
CA LEU A 60 -3.86 -12.92 -2.66
C LEU A 60 -3.86 -12.31 -4.06
N ILE A 61 -4.95 -11.62 -4.39
CA ILE A 61 -5.07 -10.72 -5.55
C ILE A 61 -5.18 -9.30 -4.99
N ASP A 62 -4.34 -8.40 -5.49
CA ASP A 62 -4.30 -7.00 -5.05
C ASP A 62 -5.50 -6.22 -5.62
N VAL A 63 -6.40 -5.80 -4.74
CA VAL A 63 -7.64 -5.09 -5.13
C VAL A 63 -7.38 -3.63 -5.55
N SER A 64 -6.20 -3.08 -5.26
CA SER A 64 -5.84 -1.69 -5.58
C SER A 64 -5.22 -1.51 -6.96
N ASP A 65 -4.71 -2.59 -7.55
CA ASP A 65 -4.02 -2.56 -8.85
C ASP A 65 -5.03 -2.59 -10.00
N PRO A 66 -5.10 -1.53 -10.84
CA PRO A 66 -5.99 -1.51 -11.99
C PRO A 66 -5.47 -2.31 -13.20
N ASP A 67 -4.26 -2.87 -13.15
CA ASP A 67 -3.59 -3.51 -14.28
C ASP A 67 -3.43 -5.04 -14.11
N LEU A 68 -3.54 -5.55 -12.87
CA LEU A 68 -3.28 -6.95 -12.52
C LEU A 68 -4.50 -7.64 -11.88
N ASP A 69 -4.80 -8.85 -12.37
CA ASP A 69 -5.77 -9.79 -11.78
C ASP A 69 -5.12 -11.18 -11.64
N LEU A 70 -3.86 -11.19 -11.18
CA LEU A 70 -3.05 -12.38 -11.00
C LEU A 70 -2.64 -12.54 -9.54
N PRO A 71 -2.38 -13.77 -9.07
CA PRO A 71 -1.79 -13.99 -7.75
C PRO A 71 -0.50 -13.18 -7.54
N ASN A 72 -0.38 -12.53 -6.38
CA ASN A 72 0.71 -11.60 -6.11
C ASN A 72 2.11 -12.24 -6.21
N VAL A 73 2.25 -13.55 -5.96
CA VAL A 73 3.53 -14.24 -6.15
C VAL A 73 4.01 -14.23 -7.61
N GLN A 74 3.09 -14.22 -8.59
CA GLN A 74 3.47 -14.12 -9.99
C GLN A 74 4.06 -12.73 -10.29
N HIS A 75 3.50 -11.68 -9.67
CA HIS A 75 4.03 -10.33 -9.76
C HIS A 75 5.47 -10.25 -9.21
N LEU A 76 5.71 -10.82 -8.02
CA LEU A 76 7.06 -10.88 -7.44
C LEU A 76 8.10 -11.50 -8.39
N ILE A 77 7.76 -12.64 -9.00
CA ILE A 77 8.64 -13.35 -9.93
C ILE A 77 8.83 -12.54 -11.22
N GLN A 78 7.76 -11.95 -11.77
CA GLN A 78 7.84 -11.10 -12.96
C GLN A 78 8.76 -9.89 -12.75
N SER A 79 8.63 -9.21 -11.61
CA SER A 79 9.47 -8.07 -11.23
C SER A 79 10.94 -8.48 -11.11
N ALA A 80 11.23 -9.57 -10.39
CA ALA A 80 12.60 -10.09 -10.25
C ALA A 80 13.22 -10.51 -11.59
N GLU A 81 12.47 -11.24 -12.43
CA GLU A 81 12.95 -11.72 -13.73
C GLU A 81 13.13 -10.60 -14.75
N ALA A 82 12.31 -9.55 -14.71
CA ALA A 82 12.50 -8.37 -15.54
C ALA A 82 13.79 -7.62 -15.16
N ILE A 83 14.04 -7.43 -13.85
CA ILE A 83 15.28 -6.83 -13.33
C ILE A 83 16.50 -7.68 -13.71
N ARG A 84 16.39 -9.02 -13.64
CA ARG A 84 17.44 -9.94 -14.07
C ARG A 84 17.69 -9.87 -15.58
N GLY A 85 16.61 -9.83 -16.38
CA GLY A 85 16.67 -9.71 -17.84
C GLY A 85 17.35 -8.42 -18.31
N ASP A 86 17.23 -7.35 -17.53
CA ASP A 86 17.92 -6.07 -17.73
C ASP A 86 19.38 -6.05 -17.23
N GLY A 87 19.89 -7.19 -16.75
CA GLY A 87 21.29 -7.33 -16.34
C GLY A 87 21.65 -6.60 -15.05
N ARG A 88 20.67 -6.33 -14.17
CA ARG A 88 20.90 -5.63 -12.89
C ARG A 88 21.54 -6.55 -11.85
N PRO A 89 22.22 -5.98 -10.83
CA PRO A 89 22.84 -6.75 -9.76
C PRO A 89 21.87 -7.70 -9.04
N ASP A 90 22.42 -8.77 -8.48
CA ASP A 90 21.68 -9.80 -7.73
C ASP A 90 20.82 -9.23 -6.60
N TRP A 91 21.34 -8.26 -5.83
CA TRP A 91 20.58 -7.62 -4.75
C TRP A 91 19.33 -6.89 -5.27
N MET A 92 19.36 -6.32 -6.48
CA MET A 92 18.22 -5.62 -7.05
C MET A 92 17.16 -6.61 -7.56
N GLN A 93 17.60 -7.76 -8.07
CA GLN A 93 16.71 -8.87 -8.42
C GLN A 93 15.98 -9.37 -7.17
N LEU A 94 16.71 -9.54 -6.06
CA LEU A 94 16.13 -9.90 -4.78
C LEU A 94 15.14 -8.84 -4.28
N THR A 95 15.48 -7.54 -4.38
CA THR A 95 14.53 -6.45 -4.06
C THR A 95 13.22 -6.60 -4.84
N GLY A 96 13.28 -6.87 -6.16
CA GLY A 96 12.09 -7.13 -6.96
C GLY A 96 11.30 -8.37 -6.50
N LEU A 97 11.99 -9.40 -6.01
CA LEU A 97 11.33 -10.61 -5.50
C LEU A 97 10.62 -10.40 -4.16
N ILE A 98 11.13 -9.49 -3.31
CA ILE A 98 10.66 -9.34 -1.92
C ILE A 98 9.82 -8.08 -1.67
N HIS A 99 9.75 -7.14 -2.62
CA HIS A 99 9.16 -5.83 -2.39
C HIS A 99 7.71 -5.88 -1.86
N ASP A 100 6.88 -6.77 -2.39
CA ASP A 100 5.49 -6.93 -1.94
C ASP A 100 5.29 -8.01 -0.87
N LEU A 101 6.35 -8.55 -0.27
CA LEU A 101 6.19 -9.61 0.73
C LEU A 101 5.41 -9.16 1.96
N GLY A 102 5.43 -7.87 2.32
CA GLY A 102 4.66 -7.33 3.44
C GLY A 102 3.16 -7.59 3.33
N LYS A 103 2.64 -7.87 2.13
CA LYS A 103 1.24 -8.27 1.91
C LYS A 103 0.88 -9.58 2.63
N VAL A 104 1.85 -10.37 3.07
CA VAL A 104 1.64 -11.53 3.97
C VAL A 104 0.95 -11.13 5.30
N MET A 105 0.88 -9.84 5.64
CA MET A 105 0.20 -9.36 6.84
C MET A 105 -1.26 -9.81 6.95
N PHE A 106 -1.91 -10.17 5.83
CA PHE A 106 -3.28 -10.68 5.85
C PHE A 106 -3.47 -11.95 6.68
N LEU A 107 -2.42 -12.74 6.88
CA LEU A 107 -2.48 -13.93 7.73
C LEU A 107 -2.81 -13.61 9.19
N TRP A 108 -2.55 -12.37 9.61
CA TRP A 108 -2.82 -11.86 10.96
C TRP A 108 -3.67 -10.58 10.95
N GLY A 109 -4.26 -10.30 9.79
CA GLY A 109 -5.12 -9.14 9.56
C GLY A 109 -6.58 -9.40 9.88
N SER A 110 -7.38 -8.35 9.88
CA SER A 110 -8.83 -8.46 10.01
C SER A 110 -9.55 -7.47 9.10
N ASP A 111 -10.86 -7.65 8.93
CA ASP A 111 -11.66 -6.74 8.11
C ASP A 111 -11.72 -5.35 8.76
N GLU A 112 -11.72 -5.29 10.09
CA GLU A 112 -11.82 -4.06 10.88
C GLU A 112 -10.59 -3.17 10.73
N ASP A 113 -9.39 -3.74 10.65
CA ASP A 113 -8.15 -2.99 10.45
C ASP A 113 -7.73 -2.88 8.98
N GLY A 114 -8.52 -3.45 8.07
CA GLY A 114 -8.30 -3.34 6.63
C GLY A 114 -7.12 -4.13 6.11
N THR A 115 -6.67 -5.16 6.84
CA THR A 115 -5.53 -5.97 6.43
C THR A 115 -5.90 -7.40 6.08
N SER A 116 -7.18 -7.77 6.01
CA SER A 116 -7.60 -9.10 5.55
C SER A 116 -7.51 -9.25 4.02
N GLN A 117 -7.83 -10.44 3.50
CA GLN A 117 -7.97 -10.62 2.05
C GLN A 117 -9.21 -9.92 1.48
N ALA A 118 -10.28 -9.77 2.28
CA ALA A 118 -11.53 -9.17 1.86
C ALA A 118 -11.51 -7.63 1.95
N GLU A 119 -10.79 -7.10 2.94
CA GLU A 119 -10.57 -5.67 3.14
C GLU A 119 -9.06 -5.41 3.15
N GLN A 120 -8.54 -4.79 2.10
CA GLN A 120 -7.08 -4.64 1.91
C GLN A 120 -6.58 -3.19 2.06
N TRP A 121 -7.44 -2.24 2.42
CA TRP A 121 -7.16 -0.80 2.45
C TRP A 121 -6.09 -0.36 3.47
N GLY A 122 -5.74 -1.25 4.40
CA GLY A 122 -4.64 -1.14 5.35
C GLY A 122 -3.38 -1.91 4.95
N MET A 123 -3.32 -2.47 3.74
CA MET A 123 -2.25 -3.37 3.30
C MET A 123 -1.68 -2.98 1.93
N VAL A 124 -2.53 -2.64 0.95
CA VAL A 124 -2.13 -2.41 -0.45
C VAL A 124 -2.55 -1.02 -0.95
N GLY A 125 -1.96 -0.60 -2.07
CA GLY A 125 -2.26 0.65 -2.76
C GLY A 125 -1.28 1.79 -2.48
N ASP A 126 -1.46 2.89 -3.21
CA ASP A 126 -0.55 4.03 -3.14
C ASP A 126 -0.55 4.71 -1.76
N VAL A 127 0.62 4.84 -1.15
CA VAL A 127 0.80 5.48 0.16
C VAL A 127 0.86 7.01 0.10
N PHE A 128 0.61 7.65 1.24
CA PHE A 128 0.69 9.10 1.44
C PHE A 128 1.12 9.42 2.86
N VAL A 129 1.61 10.63 3.11
CA VAL A 129 2.01 11.07 4.45
C VAL A 129 0.76 11.39 5.29
N VAL A 130 0.63 10.80 6.48
CA VAL A 130 -0.42 11.12 7.46
C VAL A 130 0.08 12.12 8.50
N GLY A 131 -0.81 12.82 9.19
CA GLY A 131 -0.44 13.85 10.17
C GLY A 131 -0.05 15.21 9.55
N CYS A 132 -0.21 15.37 8.25
CA CYS A 132 -0.17 16.64 7.51
C CYS A 132 -1.26 16.64 6.41
N ALA A 133 -1.47 17.78 5.75
CA ALA A 133 -2.44 17.90 4.67
C ALA A 133 -2.17 16.87 3.57
N LEU A 134 -3.23 16.17 3.15
CA LEU A 134 -3.13 15.18 2.08
C LEU A 134 -3.02 15.89 0.73
N PRO A 135 -2.09 15.48 -0.16
CA PRO A 135 -1.92 16.15 -1.44
C PRO A 135 -3.07 15.83 -2.40
N ASP A 136 -3.43 16.80 -3.24
CA ASP A 136 -4.44 16.63 -4.30
C ASP A 136 -3.94 15.81 -5.49
N THR A 137 -2.67 15.39 -5.47
CA THR A 137 -2.08 14.47 -6.46
C THR A 137 -2.31 13.00 -6.14
N CYS A 138 -2.84 12.68 -4.96
CA CYS A 138 -3.23 11.33 -4.64
C CYS A 138 -4.32 10.80 -5.58
N VAL A 139 -4.36 9.48 -5.78
CA VAL A 139 -5.47 8.82 -6.48
C VAL A 139 -6.79 9.13 -5.77
N TYR A 140 -7.77 9.63 -6.53
CA TYR A 140 -9.08 10.11 -6.05
C TYR A 140 -8.99 11.16 -4.92
N PRO A 141 -8.43 12.36 -5.20
CA PRO A 141 -8.22 13.39 -4.19
C PRO A 141 -9.53 13.91 -3.59
N GLU A 142 -10.67 13.73 -4.25
CA GLU A 142 -11.99 14.05 -3.70
C GLU A 142 -12.28 13.32 -2.37
N PHE A 143 -11.66 12.15 -2.15
CA PHE A 143 -11.80 11.40 -0.91
C PHE A 143 -11.00 11.99 0.25
N ASN A 144 -10.07 12.93 0.03
CA ASN A 144 -9.28 13.55 1.11
C ASN A 144 -10.17 14.09 2.23
N THR A 145 -11.31 14.67 1.86
CA THR A 145 -12.30 15.22 2.79
C THR A 145 -12.98 14.18 3.71
N LEU A 146 -12.92 12.89 3.36
CA LEU A 146 -13.47 11.79 4.16
C LEU A 146 -12.56 11.44 5.33
N ASN A 147 -11.27 11.80 5.28
CA ASN A 147 -10.33 11.51 6.35
C ASN A 147 -10.59 12.43 7.55
N PRO A 148 -10.85 11.89 8.76
CA PRO A 148 -11.08 12.70 9.96
C PRO A 148 -9.94 13.66 10.29
N ASP A 149 -8.69 13.32 10.00
CA ASP A 149 -7.53 14.18 10.29
C ASP A 149 -7.56 15.47 9.45
N MET A 150 -8.24 15.49 8.30
CA MET A 150 -8.37 16.71 7.49
C MET A 150 -9.28 17.77 8.11
N HIS A 151 -10.03 17.40 9.14
CA HIS A 151 -10.83 18.32 9.95
C HIS A 151 -10.10 18.78 11.22
N ASN A 152 -8.89 18.26 11.48
CA ASN A 152 -8.04 18.67 12.60
C ASN A 152 -7.04 19.74 12.15
N SER A 153 -7.10 20.92 12.77
CA SER A 153 -6.20 22.05 12.46
C SER A 153 -4.72 21.76 12.70
N SER A 154 -4.39 20.75 13.50
CA SER A 154 -3.01 20.32 13.74
C SER A 154 -2.46 19.47 12.59
N TYR A 155 -3.33 18.82 11.82
CA TYR A 155 -2.95 17.85 10.79
C TYR A 155 -3.30 18.32 9.38
N ASN A 156 -4.18 19.30 9.20
CA ASN A 156 -4.62 19.74 7.87
C ASN A 156 -3.83 20.92 7.30
N THR A 157 -2.63 21.20 7.83
CA THR A 157 -1.70 22.18 7.27
C THR A 157 -0.61 21.49 6.44
N THR A 158 0.08 22.23 5.58
CA THR A 158 1.10 21.68 4.67
C THR A 158 2.16 20.83 5.37
N LEU A 159 2.57 21.21 6.58
CA LEU A 159 3.57 20.46 7.34
C LEU A 159 2.93 19.64 8.48
N GLY A 160 1.73 20.00 8.94
CA GLY A 160 1.06 19.33 10.05
C GLY A 160 1.98 19.23 11.27
N ILE A 161 2.27 18.01 11.69
CA ILE A 161 3.17 17.71 12.83
C ILE A 161 4.67 17.71 12.48
N TYR A 162 5.04 17.87 11.21
CA TYR A 162 6.41 17.68 10.75
C TYR A 162 7.21 18.98 10.63
N GLU A 163 8.53 18.84 10.70
CA GLU A 163 9.47 19.91 10.40
C GLU A 163 9.84 19.91 8.91
N LYS A 164 10.04 21.10 8.34
CA LYS A 164 10.47 21.23 6.95
C LYS A 164 11.84 20.56 6.75
N GLY A 165 11.90 19.58 5.85
CA GLY A 165 13.15 18.88 5.54
C GLY A 165 13.54 17.83 6.58
N CYS A 166 12.60 17.29 7.34
CA CYS A 166 12.86 16.28 8.38
C CYS A 166 13.46 14.98 7.84
N GLY A 167 13.23 14.64 6.56
CA GLY A 167 13.56 13.36 5.94
C GLY A 167 12.34 12.44 5.87
N LEU A 168 12.28 11.55 4.87
CA LEU A 168 11.15 10.60 4.70
C LEU A 168 11.09 9.57 5.82
N ASP A 169 12.25 9.21 6.38
CA ASP A 169 12.41 8.29 7.52
C ASP A 169 11.76 8.80 8.82
N LYS A 170 11.41 10.09 8.88
CA LYS A 170 10.72 10.70 10.02
C LYS A 170 9.24 10.95 9.78
N LEU A 171 8.73 10.56 8.62
CA LEU A 171 7.32 10.70 8.28
C LEU A 171 6.56 9.45 8.70
N ASN A 172 5.31 9.63 9.10
CA ASN A 172 4.37 8.53 9.17
C ASN A 172 3.68 8.44 7.80
N LEU A 173 3.93 7.34 7.09
CA LEU A 173 3.22 7.02 5.86
C LEU A 173 1.95 6.25 6.20
N ALA A 174 0.95 6.32 5.31
CA ALA A 174 -0.19 5.42 5.34
C ALA A 174 0.32 3.98 5.46
N TRP A 175 -0.22 3.25 6.42
CA TRP A 175 0.26 1.91 6.75
C TRP A 175 -0.04 0.94 5.60
N GLY A 176 0.91 0.07 5.29
CA GLY A 176 0.80 -0.90 4.21
C GLY A 176 2.00 -1.83 4.19
N HIS A 177 2.11 -2.64 3.13
CA HIS A 177 3.18 -3.62 2.94
C HIS A 177 4.60 -3.03 2.84
N ASP A 178 4.74 -1.73 2.56
CA ASP A 178 6.03 -1.04 2.41
C ASP A 178 6.80 -0.84 3.73
N GLU A 179 6.10 -0.60 4.84
CA GLU A 179 6.65 -0.24 6.17
C GLU A 179 6.79 -1.45 7.10
#